data_AF-A0A1F5DEE3-F1
#
_entry.id   AF-A0A1F5DEE3-F1
#
_cell.length_a   1.000
_cell.length_b   1.000
_cell.length_c   1.000
_cell.angle_alpha   90.00
_cell.angle_beta   90.00
_cell.angle_gamma   90.00
#
_symmetry.space_group_name_H-M   'P 1'
#
loop_
_entity.id
_entity.type
_entity.pdbx_description
1 polymer ?
#
loop_
_entity_poly.entity_id
_entity_poly.type
_entity_poly.pdbx_seq_one_letter_code
_entity_poly.pdbx_strand_id
1 'polypeptide(L)'
;MDHLTPSVEGGPGWLEKNHPKLYKRYQKALLEIGVWKVLGKDASNIEAEMYSLGEYRSKREALKAAYRRLETLEETQPTSDSDGQSPDGIQNRIYIKTPEGKIYHITPPSQQ
;
A
#
# COMPACT_ATOMS: atom_id res chain seq x y z
N MET A 1 -17.52 -13.14 24.84
CA MET A 1 -17.14 -13.28 23.41
C MET A 1 -17.44 -11.96 22.76
N ASP A 2 -16.44 -11.29 22.23
CA ASP A 2 -16.66 -10.00 21.56
C ASP A 2 -17.28 -10.28 20.19
N HIS A 3 -18.45 -9.70 19.93
CA HIS A 3 -19.17 -9.82 18.67
C HIS A 3 -18.53 -8.93 17.60
N LEU A 4 -17.29 -9.22 17.23
CA LEU A 4 -16.55 -8.47 16.22
C LEU A 4 -16.66 -9.21 14.87
N THR A 5 -17.55 -8.75 13.99
CA THR A 5 -17.53 -9.11 12.58
C THR A 5 -16.43 -8.33 11.85
N PRO A 6 -15.51 -9.00 11.14
CA PRO A 6 -14.53 -8.31 10.30
C PRO A 6 -15.26 -7.47 9.25
N SER A 7 -15.01 -6.16 9.22
CA SER A 7 -15.43 -5.32 8.10
C SER A 7 -14.53 -5.68 6.92
N VAL A 8 -15.04 -6.52 6.02
CA VAL A 8 -14.42 -6.84 4.74
C VAL A 8 -14.48 -5.57 3.91
N GLU A 9 -13.34 -4.88 3.82
CA GLU A 9 -13.11 -3.67 3.03
C GLU A 9 -13.94 -2.43 3.39
N GLY A 10 -13.24 -1.32 3.63
CA GLY A 10 -13.84 -0.04 3.98
C GLY A 10 -14.11 0.07 5.47
N GLY A 11 -13.70 1.21 6.05
CA GLY A 11 -14.00 1.55 7.44
C GLY A 11 -15.50 1.63 7.72
N PRO A 12 -15.91 2.08 8.92
CA PRO A 12 -17.31 2.12 9.32
C PRO A 12 -18.11 3.12 8.46
N GLY A 13 -18.65 2.68 7.32
CA GLY A 13 -19.36 3.56 6.37
C GLY A 13 -20.60 4.23 6.97
N TRP A 14 -21.24 3.58 7.94
CA TRP A 14 -22.33 4.17 8.71
C TRP A 14 -21.86 5.38 9.55
N LEU A 15 -20.62 5.35 10.06
CA LEU A 15 -20.03 6.42 10.84
C LEU A 15 -19.69 7.61 9.94
N GLU A 16 -19.14 7.33 8.76
CA GLU A 16 -18.89 8.33 7.73
C GLU A 16 -20.17 9.04 7.31
N LYS A 17 -21.24 8.29 7.01
CA LYS A 17 -22.53 8.83 6.54
C LYS A 17 -23.28 9.62 7.62
N ASN A 18 -23.36 9.10 8.84
CA ASN A 18 -24.26 9.64 9.87
C ASN A 18 -23.54 10.55 10.87
N HIS A 19 -22.22 10.42 11.03
CA HIS A 19 -21.45 11.14 12.05
C HIS A 19 -20.08 11.63 11.54
N PRO A 20 -20.04 12.55 10.56
CA PRO A 20 -18.81 12.93 9.86
C PRO A 20 -17.73 13.52 10.78
N LYS A 21 -18.12 14.22 11.86
CA LYS A 21 -17.16 14.73 12.86
C LYS A 21 -16.50 13.59 13.65
N LEU A 22 -17.27 12.55 14.00
CA LEU A 22 -16.75 11.40 14.72
C LEU A 22 -15.88 10.53 13.80
N TYR A 23 -16.28 10.39 12.54
CA TYR A 23 -15.48 9.71 11.53
C TYR A 23 -14.11 10.37 11.31
N LYS A 24 -14.04 11.71 11.29
CA LYS A 24 -12.74 12.43 11.25
C LYS A 24 -11.85 12.13 12.46
N ARG A 25 -12.41 12.04 13.66
CA ARG A 25 -11.67 11.67 14.87
C ARG A 25 -11.18 10.21 14.81
N TYR A 26 -12.02 9.32 14.31
CA TYR A 26 -11.68 7.92 14.06
C TYR A 26 -10.49 7.81 13.08
N GLN A 27 -10.54 8.47 11.93
CA GLN A 27 -9.44 8.50 10.97
C GLN A 27 -8.15 9.06 11.59
N LYS A 28 -8.26 10.14 12.37
CA LYS A 28 -7.10 10.71 13.07
C LYS A 28 -6.50 9.72 14.07
N ALA A 29 -7.33 9.05 14.86
CA ALA A 29 -6.87 8.03 15.79
C ALA A 29 -6.15 6.90 15.03
N LEU A 30 -6.71 6.38 13.94
CA LEU A 30 -6.04 5.36 13.13
C LEU A 30 -4.67 5.83 12.62
N LEU A 31 -4.55 7.08 12.18
CA LEU A 31 -3.25 7.62 11.75
C LEU A 31 -2.25 7.76 12.92
N GLU A 32 -2.72 7.94 14.14
CA GLU A 32 -1.90 8.06 15.36
C GLU A 32 -1.48 6.70 15.93
N ILE A 33 -2.36 5.70 15.92
CA ILE A 33 -2.13 4.41 16.60
C ILE A 33 -1.96 3.22 15.65
N GLY A 34 -2.39 3.35 14.39
CA GLY A 34 -2.44 2.25 13.45
C GLY A 34 -1.16 2.09 12.65
N VAL A 35 -1.12 1.02 11.87
CA VAL A 35 0.09 0.53 11.22
C VAL A 35 0.07 0.86 9.73
N TRP A 36 1.17 1.39 9.23
CA TRP A 36 1.42 1.56 7.81
C TRP A 36 2.00 0.27 7.26
N LYS A 37 1.48 -0.25 6.14
CA LYS A 37 2.03 -1.46 5.51
C LYS A 37 2.63 -1.12 4.16
N VAL A 38 3.78 -1.72 3.86
CA VAL A 38 4.30 -1.79 2.50
C VAL A 38 3.85 -3.12 1.91
N LEU A 39 3.29 -3.08 0.72
CA LEU A 39 2.76 -4.25 0.03
C LEU A 39 3.43 -4.38 -1.34
N GLY A 40 3.59 -5.63 -1.79
CA GLY A 40 4.03 -5.96 -3.15
C GLY A 40 2.89 -6.57 -3.96
N LYS A 41 2.91 -6.37 -5.27
CA LYS A 41 2.07 -7.09 -6.23
C LYS A 41 2.87 -7.42 -7.46
N ASP A 42 2.76 -8.66 -7.91
CA ASP A 42 3.28 -9.10 -9.19
C ASP A 42 2.45 -8.47 -10.32
N ALA A 43 3.06 -7.68 -11.18
CA ALA A 43 2.38 -7.01 -12.29
C ALA A 43 2.17 -7.92 -13.50
N SER A 44 2.85 -9.07 -13.58
CA SER A 44 2.60 -10.06 -14.62
C SER A 44 1.27 -10.78 -14.43
N ASN A 45 0.73 -10.76 -13.21
CA ASN A 45 -0.54 -11.37 -12.87
C ASN A 45 -1.52 -10.32 -12.31
N ILE A 46 -2.46 -9.90 -13.14
CA ILE A 46 -3.52 -8.94 -12.78
C ILE A 46 -4.35 -9.44 -11.58
N GLU A 47 -4.53 -10.75 -11.44
CA GLU A 47 -5.27 -11.38 -10.34
C GLU A 47 -4.41 -11.63 -9.10
N ALA A 48 -3.10 -11.34 -9.14
CA ALA A 48 -2.24 -11.53 -7.98
C ALA A 48 -2.74 -10.72 -6.78
N GLU A 49 -2.85 -11.42 -5.66
CA GLU A 49 -3.09 -10.81 -4.35
C GLU A 49 -1.88 -9.96 -3.94
N MET A 50 -2.15 -8.89 -3.21
CA MET A 50 -1.08 -8.09 -2.61
C MET A 50 -0.49 -8.85 -1.42
N TYR A 51 0.84 -8.97 -1.37
CA TYR A 51 1.55 -9.59 -0.26
C TYR A 51 2.23 -8.54 0.62
N SER A 52 2.34 -8.83 1.91
CA SER A 52 2.97 -7.92 2.88
C SER A 52 4.49 -7.94 2.74
N LEU A 53 5.09 -6.76 2.64
CA LEU A 53 6.55 -6.54 2.61
C LEU A 53 7.07 -5.92 3.92
N GLY A 54 6.19 -5.43 4.79
CA GLY A 54 6.57 -4.91 6.10
C GLY A 54 5.53 -3.99 6.70
N GLU A 55 5.67 -3.77 8.01
CA GLU A 55 4.80 -2.94 8.84
C GLU A 55 5.60 -1.86 9.55
N TYR A 56 5.07 -0.64 9.59
CA TYR A 56 5.78 0.56 10.02
C TYR A 56 4.89 1.43 10.89
N ARG A 57 5.51 2.13 11.84
CA ARG A 57 4.79 3.01 12.79
C ARG A 57 4.45 4.37 12.18
N SER A 58 5.09 4.72 11.06
CA SER A 58 4.89 6.02 10.43
C SER A 58 4.89 5.96 8.91
N LYS A 59 4.19 6.93 8.30
CA LYS A 59 4.23 7.17 6.85
C LYS A 59 5.65 7.32 6.32
N ARG A 60 6.51 8.04 7.06
CA ARG A 60 7.89 8.32 6.64
C ARG A 60 8.72 7.04 6.55
N GLU A 61 8.60 6.16 7.54
CA GLU A 61 9.29 4.87 7.55
C GLU A 61 8.79 3.95 6.44
N ALA A 62 7.47 3.85 6.26
CA ALA A 62 6.87 3.07 5.20
C ALA A 62 7.31 3.56 3.80
N LEU A 63 7.31 4.87 3.57
CA LEU A 63 7.79 5.45 2.30
C LEU A 63 9.27 5.16 2.08
N LYS A 64 10.12 5.36 3.10
CA LYS A 64 11.55 5.07 3.00
C LYS A 64 11.80 3.60 2.64
N ALA A 65 11.06 2.69 3.26
CA ALA A 65 11.17 1.26 2.96
C ALA A 65 10.64 0.91 1.57
N ALA A 66 9.52 1.51 1.15
CA ALA A 66 8.97 1.33 -0.19
C ALA A 66 9.95 1.79 -1.27
N TYR A 67 10.58 2.96 -1.11
CA TYR A 67 11.57 3.46 -2.06
C TYR A 67 12.82 2.58 -2.12
N ARG A 68 13.35 2.14 -0.98
CA ARG A 68 14.45 1.16 -0.97
C ARG A 68 14.09 -0.12 -1.71
N ARG A 69 12.85 -0.58 -1.58
CA ARG A 69 12.39 -1.77 -2.29
C ARG A 69 12.30 -1.53 -3.80
N LEU A 70 11.82 -0.36 -4.23
CA LEU A 70 11.81 0.03 -5.64
C LEU A 70 13.24 0.08 -6.21
N GLU A 71 14.18 0.68 -5.48
CA GLU A 71 15.60 0.73 -5.85
C GLU A 71 16.18 -0.69 -6.01
N THR A 72 15.93 -1.59 -5.04
CA THR A 72 16.34 -3.00 -5.17
C THR A 72 15.71 -3.68 -6.40
N LEU A 73 14.44 -3.39 -6.70
CA LEU A 73 13.78 -3.98 -7.87
C LEU A 73 14.38 -3.45 -9.17
N GLU A 74 14.70 -2.16 -9.24
CA GLU A 74 15.38 -1.56 -10.39
C GLU A 74 16.77 -2.16 -10.61
N GLU A 75 17.52 -2.42 -9.54
CA GLU A 75 18.85 -3.05 -9.61
C GLU A 75 18.81 -4.55 -9.98
N THR A 76 17.72 -5.25 -9.64
CA THR A 76 17.65 -6.73 -9.74
C THR A 76 16.77 -7.24 -10.88
N GLN A 77 15.90 -6.40 -11.45
CA GLN A 77 15.08 -6.78 -12.60
C GLN A 77 15.83 -6.46 -13.90
N PRO A 78 15.88 -7.40 -14.87
CA PRO A 78 16.58 -7.17 -16.12
C PRO A 78 15.92 -6.01 -16.88
N THR A 79 16.73 -5.05 -17.31
CA THR A 79 16.32 -4.05 -18.29
C THR A 79 16.16 -4.73 -19.65
N SER A 80 14.91 -4.88 -20.09
CA SER A 80 14.47 -4.83 -21.49
C SER A 80 14.83 -5.94 -22.49
N ASP A 81 15.66 -6.94 -22.18
CA ASP A 81 16.11 -7.91 -23.23
C ASP A 81 15.36 -9.26 -23.28
N SER A 82 14.15 -9.37 -22.71
CA SER A 82 13.33 -10.57 -22.82
C SER A 82 11.99 -10.25 -23.46
N ASP A 83 11.78 -10.76 -24.67
CA ASP A 83 10.53 -10.74 -25.45
C ASP A 83 9.31 -11.03 -24.56
N GLY A 84 8.52 -10.00 -24.23
CA GLY A 84 7.22 -10.17 -23.58
C GLY A 84 6.88 -9.26 -22.40
N GLN A 85 7.61 -8.17 -22.14
CA GLN A 85 7.32 -7.28 -21.01
C GLN A 85 6.63 -5.95 -21.39
N SER A 86 5.76 -5.50 -20.48
CA SER A 86 5.10 -4.19 -20.51
C SER A 86 6.12 -3.04 -20.66
N PRO A 87 5.77 -1.96 -21.39
CA PRO A 87 6.66 -0.83 -21.66
C PRO A 87 7.21 -0.10 -20.42
N ASP A 88 6.73 -0.41 -19.21
CA ASP A 88 7.16 0.23 -17.96
C ASP A 88 8.35 -0.49 -17.26
N GLY A 89 8.85 -1.60 -17.79
CA GLY A 89 10.11 -2.26 -17.37
C GLY A 89 10.14 -2.94 -15.99
N ILE A 90 9.36 -2.46 -15.01
CA ILE A 90 9.30 -3.01 -13.65
C ILE A 90 8.09 -3.95 -13.52
N GLN A 91 8.34 -5.24 -13.31
CA GLN A 91 7.29 -6.25 -13.15
C GLN A 91 6.66 -6.23 -11.75
N ASN A 92 7.37 -5.78 -10.72
CA ASN A 92 6.82 -5.80 -9.36
C ASN A 92 6.40 -4.39 -8.92
N ARG A 93 5.12 -4.23 -8.59
CA ARG A 93 4.55 -2.96 -8.11
C ARG A 93 4.60 -2.90 -6.60
N ILE A 94 4.95 -1.73 -6.08
CA ILE A 94 5.01 -1.47 -4.63
C ILE A 94 3.87 -0.53 -4.23
N TYR A 95 3.21 -0.86 -3.14
CA TYR A 95 2.09 -0.09 -2.60
C TYR A 95 2.30 0.23 -1.12
N ILE A 96 1.63 1.27 -0.65
CA ILE A 96 1.47 1.56 0.78
C ILE A 96 0.01 1.43 1.15
N LYS A 97 -0.29 0.64 2.18
CA LYS A 97 -1.58 0.62 2.86
C LYS A 97 -1.50 1.52 4.10
N THR A 98 -2.38 2.50 4.18
CA THR A 98 -2.49 3.40 5.32
C THR A 98 -3.18 2.71 6.50
N PRO A 99 -3.03 3.23 7.72
CA PRO A 99 -3.74 2.73 8.90
C PRO A 99 -5.26 2.68 8.74
N GLU A 100 -5.84 3.62 8.00
CA GLU A 100 -7.26 3.64 7.66
C GLU A 100 -7.65 2.70 6.51
N GLY A 101 -6.69 1.96 5.96
CA GLY A 101 -6.91 0.88 5.00
C GLY A 101 -6.84 1.30 3.54
N LYS A 102 -6.57 2.57 3.23
CA LYS A 102 -6.40 3.04 1.85
C LYS A 102 -5.08 2.53 1.27
N ILE A 103 -5.10 2.15 0.00
CA ILE A 103 -3.92 1.61 -0.68
C ILE A 103 -3.49 2.58 -1.78
N TYR A 104 -2.20 2.91 -1.83
CA TYR A 104 -1.59 3.82 -2.78
C TYR A 104 -0.45 3.13 -3.52
N HIS A 105 -0.42 3.21 -4.85
CA HIS A 105 0.72 2.78 -5.66
C HIS A 105 1.88 3.77 -5.49
N ILE A 106 3.08 3.26 -5.26
CA ILE A 106 4.30 4.07 -5.17
C ILE A 106 5.06 3.91 -6.48
N THR A 107 5.25 5.03 -7.19
CA THR A 107 6.09 5.10 -8.38
C THR A 107 7.48 5.64 -8.02
N PRO A 108 8.52 5.29 -8.79
CA PRO A 108 9.82 5.93 -8.68
C PRO A 108 9.68 7.46 -8.81
N PRO A 109 10.52 8.25 -8.11
CA PRO A 109 10.59 9.68 -8.35
C PRO A 109 10.97 9.90 -9.82
N SER A 110 10.21 10.75 -10.52
CA SER A 110 10.54 11.12 -11.91
C SER A 110 11.97 11.64 -11.95
N GLN A 111 12.84 10.98 -12.71
CA GLN A 111 14.18 11.51 -12.99
C GLN A 111 13.99 12.83 -13.75
N GLN A 112 14.27 13.95 -13.09
CA GLN A 112 14.40 15.26 -13.71
C GLN A 112 15.87 15.53 -14.03
#